data_AF-A0A150I029-F1
#
_entry.id   AF-A0A150I029-F1
#
_cell.length_a   1.000
_cell.length_b   1.000
_cell.length_c   1.000
_cell.angle_alpha   90.00
_cell.angle_beta   90.00
_cell.angle_gamma   90.00
#
_symmetry.space_group_name_H-M   'P 1'
#
loop_
_entity.id
_entity.type
_entity.pdbx_description
1 polymer ?
#
loop_
_entity_poly.entity_id
_entity_poly.type
_entity_poly.pdbx_seq_one_letter_code
_entity_poly.pdbx_strand_id
1 'polypeptide(L)'
;MDREKIEQIRNEFSIPLAYAIKLLKENQNDVSAAIVGYHKDNIQKIIQVTDCQISVAQEIYLHCNFDVEQSIRKIKSQVILLTTRENRKKIKNEIGFILWAESEGTKTSSNDIFIPVQDFDCILKVFQAVSASNLQSSFDMCGENYFDHETSLCILNEIKKIQTNNSQINNFLGLVITWWNEQLSDAEFIVVYGNL
;
A
#
# COMPACT_ATOMS: atom_id res chain seq x y z
N MET A 1 17.55 -40.96 -3.11
CA MET A 1 16.69 -39.77 -3.31
C MET A 1 15.46 -40.27 -4.05
N ASP A 2 14.28 -40.04 -3.50
CA ASP A 2 13.04 -40.67 -3.96
C ASP A 2 12.50 -39.94 -5.20
N ARG A 3 12.59 -40.61 -6.36
CA ARG A 3 12.23 -40.03 -7.67
C ARG A 3 10.74 -39.78 -7.79
N GLU A 4 9.92 -40.63 -7.17
CA GLU A 4 8.46 -40.54 -7.23
C GLU A 4 7.97 -39.29 -6.48
N LYS A 5 8.52 -39.02 -5.29
CA LYS A 5 8.22 -37.82 -4.51
C LYS A 5 8.61 -36.53 -5.23
N ILE A 6 9.72 -36.54 -5.95
CA ILE A 6 10.15 -35.40 -6.78
C ILE A 6 9.16 -35.15 -7.91
N GLU A 7 8.70 -36.21 -8.58
CA GLU A 7 7.73 -36.11 -9.67
C GLU A 7 6.37 -35.61 -9.16
N GLN A 8 5.92 -36.08 -7.99
CA GLN A 8 4.69 -35.58 -7.35
C GLN A 8 4.70 -34.06 -7.17
N ILE A 9 5.74 -33.50 -6.54
CA ILE A 9 5.85 -32.05 -6.30
C ILE A 9 5.93 -31.26 -7.62
N ARG A 10 6.68 -31.78 -8.60
CA ARG A 10 6.87 -31.08 -9.88
C ARG A 10 5.62 -31.09 -10.75
N ASN A 11 4.78 -32.12 -10.63
CA ASN A 11 3.47 -32.17 -11.29
C ASN A 11 2.50 -31.15 -10.68
N GLU A 12 2.60 -30.87 -9.38
CA GLU A 12 1.73 -29.91 -8.70
C GLU A 12 2.10 -28.46 -8.99
N PHE A 13 3.39 -28.11 -8.92
CA PHE A 13 3.83 -26.70 -8.99
C PHE A 13 4.62 -26.31 -10.23
N SER A 14 4.90 -27.23 -11.16
CA SER A 14 5.70 -26.97 -12.36
C SER A 14 7.07 -26.31 -12.06
N ILE A 15 7.76 -26.78 -11.01
CA ILE A 15 9.02 -26.19 -10.54
C ILE A 15 10.29 -26.88 -11.10
N PRO A 16 11.45 -26.19 -11.10
CA PRO A 16 12.73 -26.78 -11.47
C PRO A 16 13.12 -27.97 -10.57
N LEU A 17 13.78 -28.98 -11.16
CA LEU A 17 14.23 -30.19 -10.45
C LEU A 17 15.05 -29.88 -9.20
N ALA A 18 15.99 -28.94 -9.31
CA ALA A 18 16.85 -28.54 -8.18
C ALA A 18 16.03 -27.99 -7.01
N TYR A 19 14.95 -27.24 -7.29
CA TYR A 19 14.10 -26.68 -6.25
C TYR A 19 13.22 -27.74 -5.59
N ALA A 20 12.66 -28.67 -6.38
CA ALA A 20 11.91 -29.81 -5.83
C ALA A 20 12.77 -30.68 -4.89
N ILE A 21 14.03 -30.94 -5.28
CA ILE A 21 14.99 -31.66 -4.44
C ILE A 21 15.29 -30.90 -3.14
N LYS A 22 15.49 -29.58 -3.24
CA LYS A 22 15.74 -28.72 -2.08
C LYS A 22 14.55 -28.78 -1.10
N LEU A 23 13.33 -28.57 -1.58
CA LEU A 23 12.11 -28.61 -0.78
C LEU A 23 11.95 -29.93 -0.03
N LEU A 24 12.17 -31.07 -0.70
CA LEU A 24 12.11 -32.38 -0.05
C LEU A 24 13.18 -32.55 1.04
N LYS A 25 14.42 -32.13 0.77
CA LYS A 25 15.50 -32.24 1.76
C LYS A 25 15.23 -31.41 3.01
N GLU A 26 14.74 -30.18 2.83
CA GLU A 26 14.41 -29.26 3.93
C GLU A 26 13.22 -29.76 4.76
N ASN A 27 12.35 -30.58 4.16
CA ASN A 27 11.14 -31.12 4.79
C ASN A 27 11.23 -32.64 5.01
N GLN A 28 12.43 -33.17 5.31
CA GLN A 28 12.66 -34.56 5.74
C GLN A 28 12.15 -35.63 4.75
N ASN A 29 12.09 -35.31 3.46
CA ASN A 29 11.50 -36.11 2.38
C ASN A 29 10.00 -36.42 2.55
N ASP A 30 9.28 -35.57 3.28
CA ASP A 30 7.82 -35.58 3.37
C ASP A 30 7.23 -34.65 2.31
N VAL A 31 6.33 -35.18 1.47
CA VAL A 31 5.73 -34.45 0.34
C VAL A 31 4.76 -33.38 0.82
N SER A 32 3.92 -33.70 1.81
CA SER A 32 2.95 -32.77 2.38
C SER A 32 3.65 -31.59 3.06
N ALA A 33 4.71 -31.86 3.81
CA ALA A 33 5.53 -30.82 4.42
C ALA A 33 6.26 -29.98 3.35
N ALA A 34 6.73 -30.59 2.26
CA ALA A 34 7.34 -29.87 1.15
C ALA A 34 6.35 -28.93 0.42
N ILE A 35 5.08 -29.33 0.27
CA ILE A 35 4.00 -28.47 -0.26
C ILE A 35 3.78 -27.25 0.66
N VAL A 36 3.68 -27.48 1.97
CA VAL A 36 3.57 -26.37 2.95
C VAL A 36 4.79 -25.45 2.88
N GLY A 37 5.99 -26.03 2.76
CA GLY A 37 7.25 -25.30 2.59
C GLY A 37 7.25 -24.42 1.34
N TYR A 38 6.75 -24.93 0.20
CA TYR A 38 6.64 -24.17 -1.05
C TYR A 38 5.79 -22.90 -0.88
N HIS A 39 4.61 -23.02 -0.26
CA HIS A 39 3.76 -21.85 -0.01
C HIS A 39 4.38 -20.88 0.99
N LYS A 40 5.08 -21.39 2.02
CA LYS A 40 5.81 -20.54 2.98
C LYS A 40 6.90 -19.72 2.30
N ASP A 41 7.70 -20.33 1.43
CA ASP A 41 8.73 -19.65 0.63
C ASP A 41 8.11 -18.53 -0.23
N ASN A 42 6.96 -18.80 -0.85
CA ASN A 42 6.27 -17.82 -1.69
C ASN A 42 5.69 -16.65 -0.88
N ILE A 43 5.07 -16.91 0.27
CA ILE A 43 4.62 -15.86 1.20
C ILE A 43 5.81 -15.00 1.65
N GLN A 44 6.95 -15.62 1.95
CA GLN A 44 8.16 -14.88 2.34
C GLN A 44 8.70 -13.99 1.22
N LYS A 45 8.69 -14.45 -0.04
CA LYS A 45 9.02 -13.61 -1.20
C LYS A 45 8.07 -12.41 -1.31
N ILE A 46 6.76 -12.62 -1.14
CA ILE A 46 5.77 -11.55 -1.18
C ILE A 46 6.07 -10.50 -0.10
N ILE A 47 6.28 -10.93 1.15
CA ILE A 47 6.62 -10.03 2.27
C ILE A 47 7.90 -9.25 1.96
N GLN A 48 8.96 -9.92 1.50
CA GLN A 48 10.23 -9.25 1.17
C GLN A 48 10.09 -8.18 0.08
N VAL A 49 9.19 -8.38 -0.88
CA VAL A 49 9.01 -7.45 -2.02
C VAL A 49 8.02 -6.32 -1.72
N THR A 50 7.10 -6.53 -0.77
CA THR A 50 5.99 -5.61 -0.49
C THR A 50 6.06 -4.95 0.88
N ASP A 51 6.93 -5.45 1.76
CA ASP A 51 7.04 -5.07 3.17
C ASP A 51 5.71 -5.15 3.96
N CYS A 52 4.76 -5.97 3.47
CA CYS A 52 3.46 -6.11 4.11
C CYS A 52 3.51 -7.08 5.31
N GLN A 53 2.52 -6.98 6.19
CA GLN A 53 2.35 -7.95 7.28
C GLN A 53 2.07 -9.37 6.76
N ILE A 54 2.53 -10.38 7.50
CA ILE A 54 2.35 -11.80 7.13
C ILE A 54 0.89 -12.19 6.88
N SER A 55 -0.05 -11.66 7.68
CA SER A 55 -1.48 -11.89 7.54
C SER A 55 -2.02 -11.37 6.21
N VAL A 56 -1.56 -10.19 5.78
CA VAL A 56 -1.92 -9.59 4.48
C VAL A 56 -1.36 -10.41 3.32
N ALA A 57 -0.08 -10.81 3.41
CA ALA A 57 0.55 -11.66 2.40
C ALA A 57 -0.20 -12.99 2.24
N GLN A 58 -0.55 -13.65 3.36
CA GLN A 58 -1.30 -14.91 3.37
C GLN A 58 -2.68 -14.75 2.75
N GLU A 59 -3.44 -13.74 3.18
CA GLU A 59 -4.79 -13.49 2.69
C GLU A 59 -4.77 -13.23 1.18
N ILE A 60 -3.94 -12.31 0.71
CA ILE A 60 -3.87 -11.96 -0.72
C ILE A 60 -3.39 -13.14 -1.54
N TYR A 61 -2.37 -13.87 -1.07
CA TYR A 61 -1.82 -15.04 -1.77
C TYR A 61 -2.88 -16.11 -2.01
N LEU A 62 -3.72 -16.37 -1.00
CA LEU A 62 -4.86 -17.27 -1.15
C LEU A 62 -5.89 -16.73 -2.15
N HIS A 63 -6.26 -15.44 -2.05
CA HIS A 63 -7.23 -14.82 -2.96
C HIS A 63 -6.75 -14.72 -4.41
N CYS A 64 -5.44 -14.73 -4.63
CA CYS A 64 -4.80 -14.74 -5.95
C CYS A 64 -4.47 -16.16 -6.42
N ASN A 65 -5.13 -17.18 -5.89
CA ASN A 65 -4.95 -18.59 -6.28
C ASN A 65 -3.48 -19.03 -6.25
N PHE A 66 -2.74 -18.59 -5.23
CA PHE A 66 -1.32 -18.88 -5.03
C PHE A 66 -0.37 -18.35 -6.12
N ASP A 67 -0.80 -17.33 -6.89
CA ASP A 67 0.05 -16.59 -7.82
C ASP A 67 0.85 -15.50 -7.10
N VAL A 68 2.17 -15.64 -7.07
CA VAL A 68 3.09 -14.70 -6.39
C VAL A 68 3.08 -13.33 -7.03
N GLU A 69 3.13 -13.24 -8.35
CA GLU A 69 3.22 -11.96 -9.05
C GLU A 69 1.92 -11.17 -8.95
N GLN A 70 0.79 -11.85 -9.13
CA GLN A 70 -0.53 -11.24 -8.97
C GLN A 70 -0.73 -10.77 -7.53
N SER A 71 -0.24 -11.53 -6.54
CA SER A 71 -0.29 -11.14 -5.14
C SER A 71 0.52 -9.87 -4.87
N ILE A 72 1.76 -9.82 -5.36
CA ILE A 72 2.62 -8.63 -5.24
C ILE A 72 1.97 -7.42 -5.90
N ARG A 73 1.46 -7.57 -7.14
CA ARG A 73 0.75 -6.51 -7.85
C ARG A 73 -0.44 -6.02 -7.06
N LYS A 74 -1.26 -6.92 -6.53
CA LYS A 74 -2.47 -6.60 -5.79
C LYS A 74 -2.18 -5.89 -4.46
N ILE A 75 -1.13 -6.30 -3.74
CA ILE A 75 -0.70 -5.63 -2.51
C ILE A 75 -0.19 -4.22 -2.83
N LYS A 76 0.71 -4.08 -3.81
CA LYS A 76 1.25 -2.77 -4.23
C LYS A 76 0.22 -1.84 -4.87
N SER A 77 -0.92 -2.38 -5.33
CA SER A 77 -2.02 -1.59 -5.85
C SER A 77 -3.09 -1.29 -4.81
N GLN A 78 -2.90 -1.65 -3.54
CA GLN A 78 -3.89 -1.34 -2.51
C GLN A 78 -3.86 0.16 -2.22
N VAL A 79 -5.01 0.79 -2.44
CA VAL A 79 -5.28 2.12 -1.92
C VAL A 79 -5.78 1.96 -0.49
N ILE A 80 -5.01 2.46 0.46
CA ILE A 80 -5.30 2.45 1.89
C ILE A 80 -6.39 3.49 2.18
N LEU A 81 -7.53 3.04 2.68
CA LEU A 81 -8.58 3.94 3.15
C LEU A 81 -8.17 4.58 4.49
N LEU A 82 -8.00 5.90 4.50
CA LEU A 82 -7.86 6.71 5.71
C LEU A 82 -9.17 7.46 5.98
N THR A 83 -9.75 7.27 7.16
CA THR A 83 -11.03 7.86 7.54
C THR A 83 -11.11 7.99 9.06
N THR A 84 -11.91 8.94 9.53
CA THR A 84 -12.30 9.12 10.92
C THR A 84 -13.41 8.15 11.36
N ARG A 85 -14.04 7.46 10.40
CA ARG A 85 -15.24 6.63 10.62
C ARG A 85 -14.88 5.17 10.95
N GLU A 86 -15.51 4.62 11.98
CA GLU A 86 -15.30 3.21 12.39
C GLU A 86 -15.88 2.21 11.37
N ASN A 87 -17.04 2.52 10.78
CA ASN A 87 -17.71 1.64 9.83
C ASN A 87 -17.22 1.86 8.39
N ARG A 88 -16.11 1.22 8.06
CA ARG A 88 -15.49 1.29 6.73
C ARG A 88 -16.33 0.68 5.60
N LYS A 89 -17.33 -0.15 5.90
CA LYS A 89 -18.16 -0.82 4.86
C LYS A 89 -19.02 0.16 4.08
N LYS A 90 -19.38 1.31 4.66
CA LYS A 90 -20.22 2.33 4.02
C LYS A 90 -19.47 3.27 3.07
N ILE A 91 -18.13 3.21 3.06
CA ILE A 91 -17.27 4.16 2.34
C ILE A 91 -16.96 3.68 0.91
N LYS A 92 -17.37 2.46 0.56
CA LYS A 92 -17.24 1.94 -0.80
C LYS A 92 -18.07 2.81 -1.76
N ASN A 93 -17.41 3.41 -2.75
CA ASN A 93 -17.96 4.29 -3.79
C ASN A 93 -18.26 5.74 -3.38
N GLU A 94 -17.69 6.23 -2.27
CA GLU A 94 -17.74 7.66 -1.97
C GLU A 94 -16.75 8.45 -2.84
N ILE A 95 -17.06 9.72 -3.07
CA ILE A 95 -16.12 10.71 -3.62
C ILE A 95 -15.12 11.14 -2.54
N GLY A 96 -13.91 11.48 -2.96
CA GLY A 96 -12.77 11.68 -2.09
C GLY A 96 -11.55 12.15 -2.83
N PHE A 97 -10.42 11.96 -2.16
CA PHE A 97 -9.10 12.30 -2.64
C PHE A 97 -8.24 11.05 -2.64
N ILE A 98 -7.56 10.80 -3.74
CA ILE A 98 -6.50 9.80 -3.83
C ILE A 98 -5.18 10.54 -3.75
N LEU A 99 -4.29 10.08 -2.87
CA LEU A 99 -2.95 10.63 -2.75
C LEU A 99 -1.93 9.54 -3.05
N TRP A 100 -0.91 9.92 -3.84
CA TRP A 100 0.22 9.08 -4.18
C TRP A 100 1.51 9.90 -4.22
N ALA A 101 2.63 9.18 -4.27
CA ALA A 101 3.95 9.77 -4.41
C ALA A 101 4.46 9.54 -5.84
N GLU A 102 5.15 10.53 -6.41
CA GLU A 102 5.63 10.50 -7.79
C GLU A 102 7.06 11.07 -7.89
N SER A 103 7.89 10.43 -8.73
CA SER A 103 9.24 10.91 -9.11
C SER A 103 9.46 10.63 -10.59
N GLU A 104 10.08 11.57 -11.31
CA GLU A 104 10.37 11.46 -12.75
C GLU A 104 9.14 11.13 -13.62
N GLY A 105 7.95 11.59 -13.22
CA GLY A 105 6.68 11.31 -13.93
C GLY A 105 6.15 9.89 -13.73
N THR A 106 6.70 9.16 -12.76
CA THR A 106 6.28 7.79 -12.42
C THR A 106 5.92 7.68 -10.95
N LYS A 107 4.80 7.01 -10.70
CA LYS A 107 4.33 6.77 -9.35
C LYS A 107 5.31 5.87 -8.58
N THR A 108 5.77 6.35 -7.43
CA THR A 108 6.73 5.68 -6.55
C THR A 108 6.10 5.10 -5.28
N SER A 109 4.91 5.57 -4.88
CA SER A 109 4.22 5.04 -3.70
C SER A 109 3.85 3.58 -3.88
N SER A 110 4.25 2.76 -2.90
CA SER A 110 3.84 1.35 -2.80
C SER A 110 2.41 1.19 -2.28
N ASN A 111 1.90 2.21 -1.58
CA ASN A 111 0.56 2.27 -1.03
C ASN A 111 -0.01 3.67 -1.23
N ASP A 112 -1.03 3.82 -2.06
CA ASP A 112 -1.77 5.08 -2.12
C ASP A 112 -2.68 5.18 -0.92
N ILE A 113 -3.15 6.39 -0.64
CA ILE A 113 -4.23 6.58 0.32
C ILE A 113 -5.46 7.15 -0.39
N PHE A 114 -6.63 6.70 0.05
CA PHE A 114 -7.90 7.30 -0.28
C PHE A 114 -8.50 7.91 0.98
N ILE A 115 -8.88 9.18 0.89
CA ILE A 115 -9.53 9.94 1.94
C ILE A 115 -10.88 10.42 1.41
N PRO A 116 -12.01 9.97 1.99
CA PRO A 116 -13.31 10.48 1.59
C PRO A 116 -13.43 11.99 1.84
N VAL A 117 -14.24 12.70 1.05
CA VAL A 117 -14.40 14.17 1.14
C VAL A 117 -14.67 14.66 2.57
N GLN A 118 -15.60 14.01 3.27
CA GLN A 118 -15.97 14.40 4.65
C GLN A 118 -14.80 14.28 5.64
N ASP A 119 -13.91 13.33 5.39
CA ASP A 119 -12.71 13.13 6.21
C ASP A 119 -11.60 14.11 5.78
N PHE A 120 -11.50 14.42 4.49
CA PHE A 120 -10.51 15.36 3.94
C PHE A 120 -10.78 16.82 4.35
N ASP A 121 -12.04 17.19 4.62
CA ASP A 121 -12.43 18.54 5.07
C ASP A 121 -11.62 19.05 6.27
N CYS A 122 -11.15 18.15 7.16
CA CYS A 122 -10.35 18.55 8.31
C CYS A 122 -8.93 19.05 7.95
N ILE A 123 -8.40 18.65 6.79
CA ILE A 123 -7.09 19.08 6.27
C ILE A 123 -7.20 19.96 5.02
N LEU A 124 -8.37 20.05 4.37
CA LEU A 124 -8.60 20.82 3.15
C LEU A 124 -8.12 22.28 3.22
N LYS A 125 -8.37 22.95 4.35
CA LYS A 125 -7.96 24.35 4.55
C LYS A 125 -6.45 24.53 4.50
N VAL A 126 -5.68 23.52 4.89
CA VAL A 126 -4.22 23.54 4.79
C VAL A 126 -3.80 23.58 3.32
N PHE A 127 -4.35 22.68 2.50
CA PHE A 127 -4.07 22.62 1.07
C PHE A 127 -4.42 23.93 0.36
N GLN A 128 -5.60 24.47 0.65
CA GLN A 128 -6.05 25.74 0.08
C GLN A 128 -5.15 26.91 0.48
N ALA A 129 -4.74 26.98 1.75
CA ALA A 129 -3.89 28.06 2.25
C ALA A 129 -2.47 28.01 1.66
N VAL A 130 -1.88 26.82 1.60
CA VAL A 130 -0.54 26.63 1.01
C VAL A 130 -0.58 26.89 -0.49
N SER A 131 -1.59 26.38 -1.20
CA SER A 131 -1.74 26.63 -2.65
C SER A 131 -1.93 28.12 -2.93
N ALA A 132 -2.79 28.82 -2.18
CA ALA A 132 -3.01 30.26 -2.36
C ALA A 132 -1.76 31.13 -2.10
N SER A 133 -0.81 30.62 -1.32
CA SER A 133 0.48 31.30 -1.08
C SER A 133 1.44 31.13 -2.26
N ASN A 134 1.26 30.09 -3.08
CA ASN A 134 1.92 29.94 -4.36
C ASN A 134 1.11 30.67 -5.44
N LEU A 135 1.61 31.83 -5.89
CA LEU A 135 0.98 32.71 -6.89
C LEU A 135 0.58 32.03 -8.22
N GLN A 136 1.01 30.78 -8.44
CA GLN A 136 0.82 30.02 -9.68
C GLN A 136 -0.30 28.97 -9.63
N SER A 137 -0.89 28.64 -8.47
CA SER A 137 -1.93 27.60 -8.43
C SER A 137 -2.97 27.76 -7.32
N SER A 138 -4.23 27.49 -7.67
CA SER A 138 -5.30 27.21 -6.71
C SER A 138 -5.44 25.70 -6.54
N PHE A 139 -5.82 25.24 -5.35
CA PHE A 139 -6.13 23.83 -5.13
C PHE A 139 -7.35 23.41 -5.95
N ASP A 140 -7.17 22.48 -6.88
CA ASP A 140 -8.22 21.90 -7.72
C ASP A 140 -8.88 20.72 -7.01
N MET A 141 -10.16 20.88 -6.69
CA MET A 141 -10.94 19.85 -6.01
C MET A 141 -11.33 18.68 -6.92
N CYS A 142 -11.24 18.84 -8.24
CA CYS A 142 -11.70 17.88 -9.25
C CYS A 142 -10.57 17.40 -10.17
N GLY A 143 -9.32 17.70 -9.82
CA GLY A 143 -8.15 17.45 -10.65
C GLY A 143 -6.92 17.05 -9.85
N GLU A 144 -5.78 16.99 -10.53
CA GLU A 144 -4.50 16.63 -9.95
C GLU A 144 -3.78 17.88 -9.42
N ASN A 145 -3.35 17.80 -8.16
CA ASN A 145 -2.56 18.84 -7.52
C ASN A 145 -1.18 18.27 -7.21
N TYR A 146 -0.15 18.82 -7.85
CA TYR A 146 1.24 18.42 -7.65
C TYR A 146 1.89 19.32 -6.59
N PHE A 147 2.37 18.70 -5.52
CA PHE A 147 3.12 19.39 -4.47
C PHE A 147 4.55 18.89 -4.47
N ASP A 148 5.49 19.76 -4.83
CA ASP A 148 6.92 19.45 -4.71
C ASP A 148 7.31 19.18 -3.25
N HIS A 149 8.55 18.71 -3.04
CA HIS A 149 9.05 18.37 -1.73
C HIS A 149 8.96 19.54 -0.71
N GLU A 150 9.25 20.78 -1.13
CA GLU A 150 9.17 21.96 -0.23
C GLU A 150 7.73 22.30 0.16
N THR A 151 6.83 22.34 -0.82
CA THR A 151 5.40 22.61 -0.61
C THR A 151 4.76 21.50 0.23
N SER A 152 5.15 20.25 -0.01
CA SER A 152 4.71 19.09 0.77
C SER A 152 5.15 19.16 2.23
N LEU A 153 6.38 19.62 2.50
CA LEU A 153 6.84 19.88 3.87
C LEU A 153 6.03 20.99 4.55
N CYS A 154 5.69 22.06 3.82
CA CYS A 154 4.83 23.13 4.33
C CYS A 154 3.44 22.58 4.71
N ILE A 155 2.78 21.83 3.81
CA ILE A 155 1.49 21.17 4.07
C ILE A 155 1.58 20.28 5.31
N LEU A 156 2.59 19.40 5.37
CA LEU A 156 2.80 18.49 6.48
C LEU A 156 2.95 19.23 7.82
N ASN A 157 3.72 20.31 7.84
CA ASN A 157 3.93 21.12 9.05
C ASN A 157 2.65 21.83 9.49
N GLU A 158 1.81 22.27 8.57
CA GLU A 158 0.50 22.85 8.90
C GLU A 158 -0.49 21.78 9.39
N ILE A 159 -0.51 20.59 8.79
CA ILE A 159 -1.32 19.45 9.28
C ILE A 159 -0.94 19.10 10.73
N LYS A 160 0.36 19.07 11.05
CA LYS A 160 0.87 18.82 12.42
C LYS A 160 0.41 19.86 13.45
N LYS A 161 0.01 21.06 13.02
CA LYS A 161 -0.50 22.12 13.90
C LYS A 161 -2.00 22.00 14.20
N ILE A 162 -2.73 21.13 13.50
CA ILE A 162 -4.15 20.94 13.72
C ILE A 162 -4.37 20.35 15.12
N GLN A 163 -5.07 21.10 15.98
CA GLN A 163 -5.46 20.66 17.32
C GLN A 163 -6.94 20.32 17.35
N THR A 164 -7.27 19.15 17.90
CA THR A 164 -8.66 18.71 18.07
C THR A 164 -8.80 17.81 19.29
N ASN A 165 -9.95 17.91 19.96
CA ASN A 165 -10.30 17.02 21.08
C ASN A 165 -10.94 15.70 20.60
N ASN A 166 -11.16 15.55 19.29
CA ASN A 166 -11.74 14.33 18.73
C ASN A 166 -10.64 13.28 18.50
N SER A 167 -10.71 12.17 19.23
CA SER A 167 -9.74 11.06 19.14
C SER A 167 -9.70 10.40 17.76
N GLN A 168 -10.83 10.32 17.06
CA GLN A 168 -10.90 9.76 15.70
C GLN A 168 -10.19 10.65 14.68
N ILE A 169 -10.36 11.97 14.80
CA ILE A 169 -9.65 12.93 13.94
C ILE A 169 -8.16 12.91 14.28
N ASN A 170 -7.76 12.86 15.56
CA ASN A 170 -6.35 12.75 15.93
C ASN A 170 -5.69 11.48 15.38
N ASN A 171 -6.37 10.34 15.45
CA ASN A 171 -5.87 9.10 14.86
C ASN A 171 -5.74 9.21 13.33
N PHE A 172 -6.75 9.77 12.66
CA PHE A 172 -6.70 10.03 11.22
C PHE A 172 -5.52 10.93 10.83
N LEU A 173 -5.33 12.07 11.51
CA LEU A 173 -4.22 12.98 11.27
C LEU A 173 -2.87 12.28 11.48
N GLY A 174 -2.75 11.44 12.53
CA GLY A 174 -1.57 10.63 12.77
C GLY A 174 -1.25 9.69 11.59
N LEU A 175 -2.26 8.99 11.06
CA LEU A 175 -2.09 8.12 9.91
C LEU A 175 -1.69 8.88 8.63
N VAL A 176 -2.31 10.04 8.37
CA VAL A 176 -1.93 10.90 7.24
C VAL A 176 -0.48 11.37 7.40
N ILE A 177 -0.09 11.86 8.58
CA ILE A 177 1.27 12.32 8.87
C ILE A 177 2.28 11.19 8.69
N THR A 178 2.00 9.99 9.21
CA THR A 178 2.89 8.83 9.07
C THR A 178 3.11 8.48 7.60
N TRP A 179 2.01 8.29 6.85
CA TRP A 179 2.10 8.00 5.41
C TRP A 179 2.87 9.09 4.66
N TRP A 180 2.60 10.35 4.96
CA TRP A 180 3.25 11.49 4.29
C TRP A 180 4.76 11.53 4.55
N ASN A 181 5.22 11.28 5.78
CA ASN A 181 6.66 11.22 6.08
C ASN A 181 7.34 10.05 5.36
N GLU A 182 6.66 8.89 5.27
CA GLU A 182 7.18 7.72 4.55
C GLU A 182 7.31 7.99 3.04
N GLN A 183 6.40 8.76 2.43
CA GLN A 183 6.50 9.08 1.01
C GLN A 183 7.58 10.13 0.72
N LEU A 184 7.77 11.12 1.60
CA LEU A 184 8.74 12.20 1.38
C LEU A 184 10.20 11.78 1.43
N SER A 185 10.54 10.56 1.86
CA SER A 185 11.95 10.11 1.85
C SER A 185 12.52 10.00 0.45
N ASP A 186 11.68 9.63 -0.53
CA ASP A 186 12.13 9.21 -1.86
C ASP A 186 11.34 9.87 -3.02
N ALA A 187 10.29 10.64 -2.71
CA ALA A 187 9.41 11.25 -3.70
C ALA A 187 9.79 12.70 -4.04
N GLU A 188 9.72 13.04 -5.33
CA GLU A 188 9.83 14.44 -5.79
C GLU A 188 8.53 15.22 -5.55
N PHE A 189 7.40 14.54 -5.74
CA PHE A 189 6.06 15.11 -5.60
C PHE A 189 5.14 14.22 -4.76
N ILE A 190 4.26 14.86 -3.99
CA ILE A 190 3.02 14.27 -3.53
C ILE A 190 1.90 14.80 -4.41
N VAL A 191 1.14 13.89 -5.00
CA VAL A 191 0.00 14.23 -5.85
C VAL A 191 -1.28 14.01 -5.08
N VAL A 192 -2.18 14.99 -5.13
CA VAL A 192 -3.53 14.90 -4.55
C VAL A 192 -4.54 15.05 -5.67
N TYR A 193 -5.23 13.96 -5.98
CA TYR A 193 -6.28 13.91 -6.99
C TYR A 193 -7.66 13.91 -6.33
N GLY A 194 -8.47 14.90 -6.64
CA GLY A 194 -9.88 14.93 -6.23
C GLY A 194 -10.80 14.41 -7.32
N ASN A 195 -11.79 13.58 -6.94
CA ASN A 195 -12.82 13.06 -7.86
C ASN A 195 -14.24 13.58 -7.54
N LEU A 196 -14.31 14.81 -7.04
CA LEU A 196 -15.54 15.52 -6.66
C LEU A 196 -16.45 15.87 -7.85
#